data_AF-A0A7C5LIU3-F1
#
_entry.id   AF-A0A7C5LIU3-F1
#
_cell.length_a   1.000
_cell.length_b   1.000
_cell.length_c   1.000
_cell.angle_alpha   90.00
_cell.angle_beta   90.00
_cell.angle_gamma   90.00
#
_symmetry.space_group_name_H-M   'P 1'
#
loop_
_entity.id
_entity.type
_entity.pdbx_description
1 polymer ?
#
loop_
_entity_poly.entity_id
_entity_poly.type
_entity_poly.pdbx_seq_one_letter_code
_entity_poly.pdbx_strand_id
1 'polypeptide(L)'
;MPSARRAIRYALIALLALALAGPALADAAPPLRPPGSNLAPGGETQVQMVAETVLIEVVPPEGVHIRADFTLRNQGTAEERMAVRFPLEEPSGMGDGYGRRAQVQNLAVAIGGQAVPWREIQEPFRDGNPPIRWAAFDVAFPSGQDVQLAVTYETALTGYGPGQGPASVLYILETGAGWYGPIGRADIIVHLPYPAGPDNVWSSAATASGAAYAGHQARWRWENLEPTRQHNFWVRLVWPEDWQRLLHARAALEARPADAQAALALAEACRTAGSDVKGFVAIASLAGEAQSAIEQALAHAPGSADLHGELARVLVWRLPYGATLADPSLPRIRAELQAALALDPQNARALQAQRFLEGVLGPGAALEPSPTPDRAFKLATEEARTAQARPAATPSPAPSASPPPATATPVAAATGGGSTGRWLLPALVGTGVLACIGYVALRRRG
;
A
#
# COMPACT_ATOMS: atom_id res chain seq x y z
N MET A 1 8.77 -7.36 61.41
CA MET A 1 8.59 -6.05 60.75
C MET A 1 9.18 -5.87 59.32
N PRO A 2 9.95 -6.78 58.69
CA PRO A 2 10.44 -6.56 57.31
C PRO A 2 9.39 -6.76 56.19
N SER A 3 8.25 -7.38 56.49
CA SER A 3 7.15 -7.62 55.54
C SER A 3 6.39 -6.35 55.16
N ALA A 4 6.12 -5.46 56.12
CA ALA A 4 5.35 -4.23 55.89
C ALA A 4 6.06 -3.24 54.94
N ARG A 5 7.40 -3.12 55.05
CA ARG A 5 8.19 -2.24 54.16
C ARG A 5 8.21 -2.72 52.70
N ARG A 6 8.12 -4.03 52.47
CA ARG A 6 8.03 -4.59 51.11
C ARG A 6 6.65 -4.33 50.49
N ALA A 7 5.58 -4.50 51.26
CA ALA A 7 4.22 -4.23 50.81
C ALA A 7 4.04 -2.75 50.38
N ILE A 8 4.57 -1.80 51.17
CA ILE A 8 4.50 -0.37 50.84
C ILE A 8 5.26 -0.03 49.55
N ARG A 9 6.43 -0.65 49.32
CA ARG A 9 7.20 -0.43 48.08
C ARG A 9 6.47 -0.95 46.85
N TYR A 10 5.86 -2.14 46.92
CA TYR A 10 5.06 -2.66 45.81
C TYR A 10 3.81 -1.83 45.55
N ALA A 11 3.14 -1.36 46.60
CA ALA A 11 2.00 -0.46 46.46
C ALA A 11 2.39 0.86 45.79
N LEU A 12 3.53 1.46 46.16
CA LEU A 12 4.04 2.68 45.52
C LEU A 12 4.46 2.46 44.05
N ILE A 13 5.10 1.34 43.72
CA ILE A 13 5.46 1.01 42.33
C ILE A 13 4.20 0.80 41.49
N ALA A 14 3.20 0.09 42.01
CA ALA A 14 1.93 -0.11 41.32
C ALA A 14 1.16 1.21 41.14
N LEU A 15 1.13 2.06 42.17
CA LEU A 15 0.49 3.39 42.08
C LEU A 15 1.20 4.29 41.07
N LEU A 16 2.54 4.23 41.02
CA LEU A 16 3.35 4.98 40.05
C LEU A 16 3.14 4.44 38.62
N ALA A 17 3.06 3.12 38.44
CA ALA A 17 2.76 2.51 37.15
C ALA A 17 1.35 2.85 36.65
N LEU A 18 0.35 2.91 37.54
CA LEU A 18 -1.00 3.37 37.20
C LEU A 18 -1.07 4.87 36.93
N ALA A 19 -0.31 5.69 37.67
CA ALA A 19 -0.25 7.14 37.46
C ALA A 19 0.48 7.53 36.16
N LEU A 20 1.40 6.67 35.69
CA LEU A 20 2.10 6.82 34.42
C LEU A 20 1.36 6.16 33.24
N ALA A 21 0.28 5.41 33.50
CA ALA A 21 -0.63 4.93 32.47
C ALA A 21 -1.54 6.09 32.02
N GLY A 22 -0.95 7.07 31.32
CA GLY A 22 -1.72 8.04 30.55
C GLY A 22 -2.55 7.33 29.48
N PRO A 23 -3.60 7.97 28.94
CA PRO A 23 -4.32 7.42 27.81
C PRO A 23 -3.32 7.11 26.70
N ALA A 24 -3.14 5.82 26.40
CA ALA A 24 -2.38 5.39 25.25
C ALA A 24 -3.14 5.93 24.03
N LEU A 25 -2.60 6.98 23.41
CA LEU A 25 -3.02 7.41 22.09
C LEU A 25 -2.57 6.29 21.15
N ALA A 26 -3.44 5.29 20.96
CA ALA A 26 -3.26 4.30 19.92
C ALA A 26 -3.11 5.01 18.56
N ASP A 27 -2.30 4.45 17.67
CA ASP A 27 -2.12 4.89 16.28
C ASP A 27 -3.52 4.95 15.61
N ALA A 28 -4.13 6.15 15.63
CA ALA A 28 -5.44 6.38 15.05
C ALA A 28 -5.24 6.55 13.53
N ALA A 29 -5.77 5.62 12.75
CA ALA A 29 -5.81 5.76 11.30
C ALA A 29 -6.51 7.09 10.93
N PRO A 30 -6.08 7.77 9.85
CA PRO A 30 -6.73 8.98 9.39
C PRO A 30 -8.24 8.77 9.23
N PRO A 31 -9.08 9.78 9.54
CA PRO A 31 -10.51 9.71 9.30
C PRO A 31 -10.80 9.26 7.87
N LEU A 32 -11.61 8.21 7.71
CA LEU A 32 -12.15 7.87 6.40
C LEU A 32 -13.05 9.02 5.94
N ARG A 33 -12.85 9.47 4.69
CA ARG A 33 -13.78 10.40 4.05
C ARG A 33 -15.06 9.64 3.66
N PRO A 34 -16.21 10.32 3.61
CA PRO A 34 -17.45 9.70 3.16
C PRO A 34 -17.20 9.11 1.78
N PRO A 35 -17.48 7.82 1.60
CA PRO A 35 -17.30 7.17 0.31
C PRO A 35 -18.37 7.68 -0.65
N GLY A 36 -18.13 7.44 -1.94
CA GLY A 36 -19.25 7.38 -2.85
C GLY A 36 -20.08 6.13 -2.65
N SER A 37 -21.31 6.13 -3.18
CA SER A 37 -22.21 4.99 -3.05
C SER A 37 -23.19 4.94 -4.19
N ASN A 38 -23.62 3.74 -4.55
CA ASN A 38 -24.79 3.51 -5.36
C ASN A 38 -26.06 3.89 -4.56
N LEU A 39 -27.17 4.13 -5.27
CA LEU A 39 -28.50 4.41 -4.71
C LEU A 39 -29.07 3.17 -4.03
N ALA A 40 -29.85 3.37 -2.97
CA ALA A 40 -30.65 2.32 -2.34
C ALA A 40 -32.16 2.59 -2.51
N PRO A 41 -32.98 1.58 -2.78
CA PRO A 41 -34.44 1.74 -2.79
C PRO A 41 -34.99 1.88 -1.37
N GLY A 42 -36.21 2.38 -1.27
CA GLY A 42 -36.91 2.53 0.01
C GLY A 42 -37.48 1.23 0.59
N GLY A 43 -37.40 0.12 -0.15
CA GLY A 43 -37.96 -1.20 0.19
C GLY A 43 -37.78 -2.17 -0.99
N GLU A 44 -38.46 -3.32 -0.92
CA GLU A 44 -38.54 -4.26 -2.05
C GLU A 44 -39.20 -3.60 -3.27
N THR A 45 -38.72 -3.92 -4.48
CA THR A 45 -39.13 -3.26 -5.72
C THR A 45 -38.95 -4.18 -6.93
N GLN A 46 -39.68 -3.92 -8.03
CA GLN A 46 -39.40 -4.48 -9.36
C GLN A 46 -38.54 -3.54 -10.23
N VAL A 47 -38.02 -2.45 -9.66
CA VAL A 47 -37.13 -1.52 -10.35
C VAL A 47 -35.72 -2.10 -10.38
N GLN A 48 -35.23 -2.35 -11.59
CA GLN A 48 -33.86 -2.77 -11.86
C GLN A 48 -32.98 -1.57 -12.15
N MET A 49 -31.74 -1.61 -11.66
CA MET A 49 -30.68 -0.74 -12.17
C MET A 49 -30.13 -1.29 -13.49
N VAL A 50 -30.47 -0.65 -14.60
CA VAL A 50 -30.04 -1.09 -15.94
C VAL A 50 -28.60 -0.66 -16.22
N ALA A 51 -28.22 0.55 -15.79
CA ALA A 51 -26.86 1.03 -15.95
C ALA A 51 -26.46 1.99 -14.81
N GLU A 52 -25.17 1.99 -14.47
CA GLU A 52 -24.50 2.96 -13.61
C GLU A 52 -23.22 3.43 -14.30
N THR A 53 -22.96 4.74 -14.27
CA THR A 53 -21.67 5.32 -14.66
C THR A 53 -21.23 6.31 -13.60
N VAL A 54 -20.09 6.02 -12.99
CA VAL A 54 -19.50 6.86 -11.94
C VAL A 54 -18.24 7.51 -12.47
N LEU A 55 -18.24 8.84 -12.51
CA LEU A 55 -17.04 9.64 -12.73
C LEU A 55 -16.53 10.17 -11.39
N ILE A 56 -15.32 9.77 -11.04
CA ILE A 56 -14.56 10.24 -9.88
C ILE A 56 -13.45 11.14 -10.42
N GLU A 57 -13.62 12.45 -10.30
CA GLU A 57 -12.64 13.45 -10.73
C GLU A 57 -11.78 13.91 -9.55
N VAL A 58 -10.48 13.64 -9.62
CA VAL A 58 -9.51 14.08 -8.61
C VAL A 58 -9.06 15.51 -8.92
N VAL A 59 -9.33 16.42 -7.99
CA VAL A 59 -9.03 17.85 -8.09
C VAL A 59 -7.94 18.21 -7.07
N PRO A 60 -6.74 18.64 -7.48
CA PRO A 60 -5.69 19.03 -6.56
C PRO A 60 -6.12 20.14 -5.57
N PRO A 61 -5.59 20.16 -4.33
CA PRO A 61 -4.58 19.23 -3.81
C PRO A 61 -5.16 17.89 -3.34
N GLU A 62 -6.41 17.86 -2.87
CA GLU A 62 -7.03 16.66 -2.30
C GLU A 62 -8.53 16.51 -2.59
N GLY A 63 -9.14 17.44 -3.33
CA GLY A 63 -10.56 17.43 -3.65
C GLY A 63 -10.94 16.28 -4.57
N VAL A 64 -12.17 15.80 -4.44
CA VAL A 64 -12.75 14.79 -5.32
C VAL A 64 -14.17 15.20 -5.65
N HIS A 65 -14.46 15.39 -6.94
CA HIS A 65 -15.80 15.60 -7.43
C HIS A 65 -16.34 14.29 -7.97
N ILE A 66 -17.52 13.88 -7.51
CA ILE A 66 -18.14 12.64 -7.98
C ILE A 66 -19.45 12.97 -8.67
N ARG A 67 -19.63 12.37 -9.85
CA ARG A 67 -20.89 12.32 -10.58
C ARG A 67 -21.23 10.86 -10.83
N ALA A 68 -22.38 10.42 -10.33
CA ALA A 68 -22.94 9.11 -10.62
C ALA A 68 -24.24 9.27 -11.41
N ASP A 69 -24.26 8.71 -12.61
CA ASP A 69 -25.42 8.66 -13.49
C ASP A 69 -26.00 7.23 -13.47
N PHE A 70 -27.30 7.11 -13.24
CA PHE A 70 -28.02 5.84 -13.12
C PHE A 70 -29.18 5.80 -14.10
N THR A 71 -29.32 4.66 -14.80
CA THR A 71 -30.51 4.31 -15.56
C THR A 71 -31.24 3.20 -14.83
N LEU A 72 -32.48 3.45 -14.44
CA LEU A 72 -33.33 2.47 -13.75
C LEU A 72 -34.58 2.17 -14.57
N ARG A 73 -35.08 0.94 -14.50
CA ARG A 73 -36.29 0.51 -15.20
C ARG A 73 -37.17 -0.34 -14.30
N ASN A 74 -38.45 0.01 -14.23
CA ASN A 74 -39.45 -0.82 -13.58
C ASN A 74 -39.81 -2.03 -14.45
N GLN A 75 -39.48 -3.24 -13.98
CA GLN A 75 -39.78 -4.51 -14.66
C GLN A 75 -41.21 -5.02 -14.37
N GLY A 76 -41.91 -4.39 -13.42
CA GLY A 76 -43.30 -4.68 -13.10
C GLY A 76 -44.28 -4.09 -14.11
N THR A 77 -45.57 -4.40 -13.93
CA THR A 77 -46.67 -3.98 -14.83
C THR A 77 -47.41 -2.71 -14.36
N ALA A 78 -47.08 -2.19 -13.18
CA ALA A 78 -47.67 -0.99 -12.60
C ALA A 78 -46.59 0.02 -12.21
N GLU A 79 -46.94 1.31 -12.17
CA GLU A 79 -46.04 2.36 -11.67
C GLU A 79 -45.66 2.10 -10.21
N GLU A 80 -44.37 2.27 -9.89
CA GLU A 80 -43.88 2.27 -8.52
C GLU A 80 -43.46 3.69 -8.11
N ARG A 81 -43.75 4.06 -6.86
CA ARG A 81 -43.30 5.32 -6.25
C ARG A 81 -42.60 5.01 -4.94
N MET A 82 -41.40 5.51 -4.75
CA MET A 82 -40.64 5.28 -3.53
C MET A 82 -39.65 6.40 -3.24
N ALA A 83 -39.24 6.49 -1.98
CA ALA A 83 -38.09 7.30 -1.58
C ALA A 83 -36.80 6.56 -1.91
N VAL A 84 -36.05 7.08 -2.87
CA VAL A 84 -34.69 6.64 -3.20
C VAL A 84 -33.72 7.31 -2.25
N ARG A 85 -32.68 6.59 -1.82
CA ARG A 85 -31.79 7.00 -0.74
C ARG A 85 -30.32 6.98 -1.20
N PHE A 86 -29.56 7.95 -0.71
CA PHE A 86 -28.11 8.05 -0.90
C PHE A 86 -27.43 8.32 0.45
N PRO A 87 -26.42 7.53 0.87
CA PRO A 87 -25.79 7.72 2.17
C PRO A 87 -24.95 9.00 2.16
N LEU A 88 -25.09 9.82 3.20
CA LEU A 88 -24.33 11.06 3.35
C LEU A 88 -22.99 10.86 4.06
N GLU A 89 -22.78 9.69 4.66
CA GLU A 89 -21.66 9.35 5.55
C GLU A 89 -21.08 7.97 5.22
N GLU A 90 -19.96 7.62 5.86
CA GLU A 90 -19.40 6.28 5.77
C GLU A 90 -20.36 5.22 6.39
N PRO A 91 -20.68 4.14 5.64
CA PRO A 91 -21.69 3.14 6.04
C PRO A 91 -21.50 2.33 7.32
N SER A 92 -20.31 2.23 7.88
CA SER A 92 -20.13 1.60 9.19
C SER A 92 -20.74 2.45 10.32
N GLY A 93 -20.92 3.76 10.10
CA GLY A 93 -21.38 4.69 11.12
C GLY A 93 -20.35 4.95 12.22
N MET A 94 -19.15 4.39 12.13
CA MET A 94 -18.08 4.51 13.12
C MET A 94 -17.30 5.83 13.00
N GLY A 95 -17.42 6.53 11.86
CA GLY A 95 -16.76 7.81 11.62
C GLY A 95 -15.24 7.70 11.68
N ASP A 96 -14.60 8.70 12.30
CA ASP A 96 -13.15 8.79 12.46
C ASP A 96 -12.58 8.02 13.68
N GLY A 97 -13.36 7.12 14.28
CA GLY A 97 -12.99 6.47 15.54
C GLY A 97 -13.19 7.35 16.79
N TYR A 98 -13.45 8.65 16.62
CA TYR A 98 -13.85 9.59 17.68
C TYR A 98 -15.33 10.01 17.55
N GLY A 99 -16.09 9.31 16.71
CA GLY A 99 -17.52 9.56 16.48
C GLY A 99 -17.81 10.75 15.58
N ARG A 100 -16.80 11.41 15.00
CA ARG A 100 -17.02 12.45 13.97
C ARG A 100 -17.20 11.78 12.62
N ARG A 101 -18.28 12.13 11.94
CA ARG A 101 -18.64 11.58 10.63
C ARG A 101 -18.56 12.69 9.59
N ALA A 102 -17.54 12.60 8.75
CA ALA A 102 -17.45 13.46 7.59
C ALA A 102 -18.61 13.15 6.63
N GLN A 103 -19.21 14.19 6.08
CA GLN A 103 -20.32 14.08 5.14
C GLN A 103 -19.92 14.53 3.76
N VAL A 104 -20.60 13.97 2.75
CA VAL A 104 -20.51 14.49 1.39
C VAL A 104 -20.91 15.97 1.38
N GLN A 105 -20.23 16.76 0.56
CA GLN A 105 -20.48 18.19 0.41
C GLN A 105 -21.16 18.47 -0.93
N ASN A 106 -21.88 19.58 -1.03
CA ASN A 106 -22.48 20.06 -2.28
C ASN A 106 -23.33 18.99 -3.02
N LEU A 107 -24.09 18.19 -2.25
CA LEU A 107 -24.97 17.15 -2.81
C LEU A 107 -26.09 17.78 -3.66
N ALA A 108 -26.15 17.38 -4.92
CA ALA A 108 -27.27 17.66 -5.80
C ALA A 108 -27.79 16.36 -6.44
N VAL A 109 -29.11 16.31 -6.61
CA VAL A 109 -29.83 15.18 -7.21
C VAL A 109 -30.64 15.71 -8.38
N ALA A 110 -30.62 14.99 -9.50
CA ALA A 110 -31.44 15.30 -10.66
C ALA A 110 -32.18 14.06 -11.17
N ILE A 111 -33.41 14.26 -11.63
CA ILE A 111 -34.26 13.25 -12.26
C ILE A 111 -34.61 13.74 -13.67
N GLY A 112 -34.28 12.97 -14.70
CA GLY A 112 -34.49 13.40 -16.09
C GLY A 112 -33.78 14.72 -16.43
N GLY A 113 -32.66 15.00 -15.78
CA GLY A 113 -31.90 16.26 -15.94
C GLY A 113 -32.44 17.46 -15.16
N GLN A 114 -33.55 17.34 -14.43
CA GLN A 114 -34.08 18.40 -13.58
C GLN A 114 -33.65 18.19 -12.13
N ALA A 115 -33.09 19.24 -11.51
CA ALA A 115 -32.73 19.22 -10.10
C ALA A 115 -33.98 19.01 -9.23
N VAL A 116 -33.89 18.13 -8.23
CA VAL A 116 -34.97 17.84 -7.29
C VAL A 116 -34.54 18.09 -5.85
N PRO A 117 -35.46 18.50 -4.96
CA PRO A 117 -35.16 18.59 -3.54
C PRO A 117 -34.98 17.19 -2.95
N TRP A 118 -34.18 17.10 -1.91
CA TRP A 118 -34.01 15.91 -1.08
C TRP A 118 -34.13 16.30 0.39
N ARG A 119 -34.38 15.31 1.26
CA ARG A 119 -34.48 15.47 2.71
C ARG A 119 -33.51 14.55 3.43
N GLU A 120 -33.00 14.97 4.57
CA GLU A 120 -32.20 14.09 5.43
C GLU A 120 -33.10 13.12 6.21
N ILE A 121 -32.72 11.85 6.27
CA ILE A 121 -33.28 10.84 7.19
C ILE A 121 -32.14 10.13 7.93
N GLN A 122 -32.46 9.49 9.06
CA GLN A 122 -31.49 8.71 9.83
C GLN A 122 -31.96 7.27 10.00
N GLU A 123 -31.19 6.35 9.43
CA GLU A 123 -31.47 4.92 9.46
C GLU A 123 -30.14 4.16 9.46
N PRO A 124 -30.08 2.97 10.08
CA PRO A 124 -28.89 2.15 10.01
C PRO A 124 -28.61 1.71 8.58
N PHE A 125 -27.34 1.67 8.18
CA PHE A 125 -26.98 1.16 6.85
C PHE A 125 -27.31 -0.33 6.69
N ARG A 126 -27.21 -1.07 7.80
CA ARG A 126 -27.53 -2.49 7.94
C ARG A 126 -28.06 -2.74 9.33
N ASP A 127 -28.84 -3.79 9.48
CA ASP A 127 -29.27 -4.25 10.80
C ASP A 127 -28.07 -4.42 11.74
N GLY A 128 -28.13 -3.76 12.89
CA GLY A 128 -27.07 -3.76 13.90
C GLY A 128 -26.00 -2.66 13.73
N ASN A 129 -25.97 -1.93 12.60
CA ASN A 129 -25.10 -0.76 12.48
C ASN A 129 -25.69 0.45 13.24
N PRO A 130 -24.84 1.37 13.72
CA PRO A 130 -25.30 2.71 14.13
C PRO A 130 -26.06 3.41 12.98
N PRO A 131 -27.06 4.25 13.30
CA PRO A 131 -27.76 5.03 12.29
C PRO A 131 -26.81 6.01 11.60
N ILE A 132 -26.89 6.06 10.27
CA ILE A 132 -26.19 7.05 9.45
C ILE A 132 -27.19 8.01 8.82
N ARG A 133 -26.68 9.15 8.35
CA ARG A 133 -27.50 10.11 7.59
C ARG A 133 -27.62 9.70 6.13
N TRP A 134 -28.83 9.84 5.60
CA TRP A 134 -29.16 9.59 4.19
C TRP A 134 -29.87 10.81 3.60
N ALA A 135 -29.59 11.12 2.34
CA ALA A 135 -30.46 11.94 1.52
C ALA A 135 -31.54 11.05 0.91
N ALA A 136 -32.81 11.41 1.11
CA ALA A 136 -33.96 10.73 0.53
C ALA A 136 -34.72 11.67 -0.42
N PHE A 137 -35.12 11.18 -1.57
CA PHE A 137 -35.89 11.92 -2.57
C PHE A 137 -36.88 10.99 -3.27
N ASP A 138 -38.06 11.51 -3.58
CA ASP A 138 -39.16 10.69 -4.08
C ASP A 138 -39.08 10.56 -5.61
N VAL A 139 -39.17 9.33 -6.12
CA VAL A 139 -39.07 9.02 -7.54
C VAL A 139 -40.27 8.18 -7.97
N ALA A 140 -40.82 8.47 -9.15
CA ALA A 140 -41.82 7.64 -9.81
C ALA A 140 -41.15 6.85 -10.94
N PHE A 141 -41.41 5.55 -10.99
CA PHE A 141 -40.89 4.62 -11.99
C PHE A 141 -42.06 4.02 -12.79
N PRO A 142 -42.42 4.60 -13.95
CA PRO A 142 -43.44 4.04 -14.82
C PRO A 142 -43.04 2.65 -15.31
N SER A 143 -44.01 1.75 -15.43
CA SER A 143 -43.80 0.39 -15.93
C SER A 143 -43.10 0.39 -17.29
N GLY A 144 -42.02 -0.37 -17.42
CA GLY A 144 -41.28 -0.57 -18.66
C GLY A 144 -40.49 0.64 -19.17
N GLN A 145 -40.44 1.76 -18.44
CA GLN A 145 -39.74 2.98 -18.87
C GLN A 145 -38.42 3.17 -18.11
N ASP A 146 -37.44 3.74 -18.81
CA ASP A 146 -36.18 4.17 -18.21
C ASP A 146 -36.36 5.50 -17.49
N VAL A 147 -35.90 5.55 -16.24
CA VAL A 147 -35.77 6.76 -15.44
C VAL A 147 -34.29 7.04 -15.25
N GLN A 148 -33.87 8.25 -15.63
CA GLN A 148 -32.50 8.72 -15.46
C GLN A 148 -32.38 9.48 -14.14
N LEU A 149 -31.43 9.06 -13.30
CA LEU A 149 -31.06 9.74 -12.06
C LEU A 149 -29.61 10.17 -12.16
N ALA A 150 -29.28 11.34 -11.61
CA ALA A 150 -27.90 11.78 -11.45
C ALA A 150 -27.69 12.29 -10.03
N VAL A 151 -26.58 11.90 -9.41
CA VAL A 151 -26.14 12.39 -8.11
C VAL A 151 -24.74 12.97 -8.25
N THR A 152 -24.57 14.23 -7.83
CA THR A 152 -23.27 14.91 -7.82
C THR A 152 -22.96 15.41 -6.42
N TYR A 153 -21.71 15.29 -6.00
CA TYR A 153 -21.24 15.75 -4.70
C TYR A 153 -19.71 15.86 -4.69
N GLU A 154 -19.21 16.46 -3.61
CA GLU A 154 -17.80 16.66 -3.36
C GLU A 154 -17.37 15.90 -2.10
N THR A 155 -16.16 15.35 -2.15
CA THR A 155 -15.46 14.73 -1.03
C THR A 155 -13.96 15.03 -1.17
N ALA A 156 -13.13 14.34 -0.40
CA ALA A 156 -11.68 14.45 -0.50
C ALA A 156 -11.02 13.08 -0.56
N LEU A 157 -9.78 13.05 -1.07
CA LEU A 157 -8.90 11.91 -0.98
C LEU A 157 -8.72 11.50 0.49
N THR A 158 -8.67 10.20 0.73
CA THR A 158 -8.33 9.64 2.04
C THR A 158 -6.88 9.14 2.03
N GLY A 159 -6.18 9.23 3.17
CA GLY A 159 -4.82 8.74 3.33
C GLY A 159 -4.07 9.57 4.37
N TYR A 160 -2.76 9.34 4.49
CA TYR A 160 -1.89 10.08 5.42
C TYR A 160 -1.36 11.41 4.83
N GLY A 161 -1.82 11.77 3.64
CA GLY A 161 -1.39 12.96 2.89
C GLY A 161 -0.15 12.69 2.01
N PRO A 162 0.24 13.69 1.19
CA PRO A 162 1.42 13.62 0.34
C PRO A 162 2.68 13.25 1.13
N GLY A 163 3.54 12.42 0.55
CA GLY A 163 4.78 11.98 1.20
C GLY A 163 4.64 10.82 2.19
N GLN A 164 3.42 10.40 2.53
CA GLN A 164 3.16 9.40 3.59
C GLN A 164 2.40 8.17 3.08
N GLY A 165 2.52 7.86 1.79
CA GLY A 165 1.84 6.75 1.14
C GLY A 165 0.71 7.22 0.23
N PRO A 166 -0.03 6.28 -0.39
CA PRO A 166 -0.97 6.63 -1.43
C PRO A 166 -2.27 7.22 -0.89
N ALA A 167 -2.91 8.02 -1.73
CA ALA A 167 -4.29 8.42 -1.56
C ALA A 167 -5.23 7.24 -1.88
N SER A 168 -6.47 7.35 -1.42
CA SER A 168 -7.53 6.38 -1.69
C SER A 168 -8.86 7.07 -1.96
N VAL A 169 -9.65 6.46 -2.83
CA VAL A 169 -11.07 6.75 -3.04
C VAL A 169 -11.85 5.45 -2.90
N LEU A 170 -12.98 5.53 -2.18
CA LEU A 170 -13.90 4.43 -1.95
C LEU A 170 -15.25 4.75 -2.62
N TYR A 171 -15.81 3.77 -3.31
CA TYR A 171 -17.17 3.81 -3.85
C TYR A 171 -17.91 2.51 -3.53
N ILE A 172 -19.10 2.62 -2.96
CA ILE A 172 -19.84 1.49 -2.40
C ILE A 172 -20.86 1.02 -3.43
N LEU A 173 -20.62 -0.16 -3.99
CA LEU A 173 -21.49 -0.77 -4.99
C LEU A 173 -22.58 -1.63 -4.33
N GLU A 174 -22.35 -2.13 -3.11
CA GLU A 174 -23.25 -3.08 -2.44
C GLU A 174 -24.65 -2.54 -2.13
N THR A 175 -24.85 -1.22 -2.08
CA THR A 175 -26.19 -0.62 -1.95
C THR A 175 -27.06 -0.90 -3.18
N GLY A 176 -26.43 -1.15 -4.34
CA GLY A 176 -27.11 -1.59 -5.54
C GLY A 176 -27.83 -2.93 -5.40
N ALA A 177 -27.49 -3.74 -4.39
CA ALA A 177 -28.10 -5.05 -4.16
C ALA A 177 -29.56 -4.98 -3.70
N GLY A 178 -30.04 -3.79 -3.30
CA GLY A 178 -31.44 -3.58 -2.95
C GLY A 178 -32.38 -3.51 -4.15
N TRP A 179 -31.86 -3.26 -5.36
CA TRP A 179 -32.67 -3.16 -6.57
C TRP A 179 -33.01 -4.55 -7.15
N TYR A 180 -33.99 -4.60 -8.04
CA TYR A 180 -34.42 -5.83 -8.67
C TYR A 180 -33.36 -6.38 -9.63
N GLY A 181 -32.83 -7.57 -9.33
CA GLY A 181 -31.86 -8.27 -10.17
C GLY A 181 -30.48 -7.59 -10.25
N PRO A 182 -29.62 -8.00 -11.19
CA PRO A 182 -28.28 -7.43 -11.34
C PRO A 182 -28.32 -6.01 -11.89
N ILE A 183 -27.24 -5.27 -11.60
CA ILE A 183 -26.90 -4.05 -12.33
C ILE A 183 -26.49 -4.44 -13.74
N GLY A 184 -27.27 -4.05 -14.75
CA GLY A 184 -27.05 -4.46 -16.14
C GLY A 184 -25.65 -4.12 -16.65
N ARG A 185 -25.23 -2.85 -16.47
CA ARG A 185 -23.85 -2.40 -16.73
C ARG A 185 -23.39 -1.43 -15.65
N ALA A 186 -22.17 -1.59 -15.14
CA ALA A 186 -21.54 -0.61 -14.25
C ALA A 186 -20.20 -0.16 -14.83
N ASP A 187 -20.00 1.14 -14.96
CA ASP A 187 -18.74 1.77 -15.35
C ASP A 187 -18.25 2.65 -14.19
N ILE A 188 -17.02 2.44 -13.70
CA ILE A 188 -16.35 3.37 -12.78
C ILE A 188 -15.16 3.97 -13.51
N ILE A 189 -15.07 5.29 -13.51
CA ILE A 189 -14.05 6.06 -14.22
C ILE A 189 -13.38 6.99 -13.20
N VAL A 190 -12.08 6.80 -13.00
CA VAL A 190 -11.25 7.72 -12.20
C VAL A 190 -10.50 8.64 -13.16
N HIS A 191 -10.76 9.94 -13.08
CA HIS A 191 -10.07 10.98 -13.84
C HIS A 191 -9.03 11.66 -12.94
N LEU A 192 -7.78 11.65 -13.37
CA LEU A 192 -6.65 12.26 -12.66
C LEU A 192 -6.19 13.58 -13.30
N PRO A 193 -5.57 14.48 -12.53
CA PRO A 193 -4.96 15.71 -13.06
C PRO A 193 -3.65 15.46 -13.82
N TYR A 194 -3.31 14.20 -14.11
CA TYR A 194 -2.13 13.73 -14.83
C TYR A 194 -2.45 12.40 -15.54
N PRO A 195 -1.61 11.94 -16.48
CA PRO A 195 -1.84 10.68 -17.18
C PRO A 195 -1.97 9.50 -16.20
N ALA A 196 -3.04 8.74 -16.34
CA ALA A 196 -3.32 7.57 -15.51
C ALA A 196 -2.57 6.35 -16.05
N GLY A 197 -2.03 5.54 -15.15
CA GLY A 197 -1.31 4.32 -15.49
C GLY A 197 -1.15 3.38 -14.30
N PRO A 198 -0.62 2.17 -14.54
CA PRO A 198 -0.42 1.17 -13.49
C PRO A 198 0.58 1.62 -12.42
N ASP A 199 1.46 2.58 -12.75
CA ASP A 199 2.43 3.14 -11.81
C ASP A 199 1.86 4.23 -10.89
N ASN A 200 0.60 4.64 -11.09
CA ASN A 200 0.00 5.70 -10.27
C ASN A 200 -1.46 5.48 -9.88
N VAL A 201 -2.13 4.45 -10.39
CA VAL A 201 -3.47 4.02 -10.00
C VAL A 201 -3.53 2.50 -9.95
N TRP A 202 -3.85 1.96 -8.78
CA TRP A 202 -3.96 0.52 -8.56
C TRP A 202 -5.10 0.20 -7.61
N SER A 203 -5.71 -0.96 -7.79
CA SER A 203 -6.82 -1.42 -6.95
C SER A 203 -6.36 -2.54 -6.02
N SER A 204 -7.09 -2.73 -4.93
CA SER A 204 -6.92 -3.95 -4.12
C SER A 204 -7.37 -5.19 -4.90
N ALA A 205 -6.86 -6.37 -4.53
CA ALA A 205 -7.12 -7.63 -5.23
C ALA A 205 -8.61 -8.02 -5.35
N ALA A 206 -9.52 -7.42 -4.57
CA ALA A 206 -10.95 -7.66 -4.65
C ALA A 206 -11.62 -7.02 -5.88
N THR A 207 -10.97 -6.04 -6.51
CA THR A 207 -11.46 -5.33 -7.71
C THR A 207 -10.79 -5.92 -8.95
N ALA A 208 -11.10 -7.18 -9.23
CA ALA A 208 -10.35 -8.04 -10.15
C ALA A 208 -10.51 -7.72 -11.66
N SER A 209 -11.23 -6.67 -12.04
CA SER A 209 -11.24 -6.20 -13.44
C SER A 209 -10.02 -5.29 -13.67
N GLY A 210 -9.09 -5.74 -14.50
CA GLY A 210 -7.92 -4.95 -14.91
C GLY A 210 -8.37 -3.61 -15.47
N ALA A 211 -7.91 -2.52 -14.85
CA ALA A 211 -8.27 -1.17 -15.28
C ALA A 211 -7.82 -0.92 -16.73
N ALA A 212 -8.70 -0.34 -17.53
CA ALA A 212 -8.31 0.21 -18.83
C ALA A 212 -7.83 1.65 -18.63
N TYR A 213 -6.60 1.93 -19.07
CA TYR A 213 -6.00 3.26 -18.96
C TYR A 213 -6.04 3.99 -20.31
N ALA A 214 -6.48 5.24 -20.31
CA ALA A 214 -6.48 6.10 -21.50
C ALA A 214 -6.33 7.58 -21.10
N GLY A 215 -5.22 8.20 -21.52
CA GLY A 215 -4.92 9.58 -21.16
C GLY A 215 -4.92 9.76 -19.63
N HIS A 216 -5.87 10.54 -19.13
CA HIS A 216 -6.01 10.87 -17.71
C HIS A 216 -6.99 9.95 -16.96
N GLN A 217 -7.48 8.88 -17.60
CA GLN A 217 -8.54 8.04 -17.05
C GLN A 217 -8.07 6.61 -16.79
N ALA A 218 -8.48 6.07 -15.65
CA ALA A 218 -8.52 4.63 -15.37
C ALA A 218 -10.00 4.21 -15.30
N ARG A 219 -10.37 3.14 -16.03
CA ARG A 219 -11.76 2.68 -16.16
C ARG A 219 -11.90 1.21 -15.78
N TRP A 220 -12.95 0.93 -15.01
CA TRP A 220 -13.43 -0.41 -14.69
C TRP A 220 -14.83 -0.59 -15.23
N ARG A 221 -15.13 -1.80 -15.70
CA ARG A 221 -16.44 -2.15 -16.25
C ARG A 221 -16.89 -3.50 -15.77
N TRP A 222 -18.17 -3.60 -15.46
CA TRP A 222 -18.88 -4.84 -15.14
C TRP A 222 -20.15 -4.95 -15.99
N GLU A 223 -20.53 -6.18 -16.30
CA GLU A 223 -21.78 -6.53 -16.97
C GLU A 223 -22.54 -7.49 -16.06
N ASN A 224 -23.85 -7.30 -15.92
CA ASN A 224 -24.73 -8.10 -15.06
C ASN A 224 -24.14 -8.29 -13.65
N LEU A 225 -23.74 -7.19 -13.01
CA LEU A 225 -23.13 -7.20 -11.70
C LEU A 225 -24.20 -7.46 -10.64
N GLU A 226 -24.08 -8.55 -9.88
CA GLU A 226 -24.77 -8.73 -8.60
C GLU A 226 -23.90 -8.11 -7.49
N PRO A 227 -24.13 -6.85 -7.08
CA PRO A 227 -23.21 -6.18 -6.16
C PRO A 227 -23.22 -6.83 -4.77
N THR A 228 -22.03 -6.93 -4.18
CA THR A 228 -21.81 -7.46 -2.83
C THR A 228 -20.72 -6.64 -2.15
N ARG A 229 -20.42 -6.91 -0.88
CA ARG A 229 -19.31 -6.24 -0.18
C ARG A 229 -17.97 -6.36 -0.90
N GLN A 230 -17.76 -7.50 -1.58
CA GLN A 230 -16.52 -7.77 -2.32
C GLN A 230 -16.40 -6.89 -3.57
N HIS A 231 -17.53 -6.37 -4.06
CA HIS A 231 -17.57 -5.46 -5.19
C HIS A 231 -17.40 -3.99 -4.79
N ASN A 232 -17.36 -3.65 -3.49
CA ASN A 232 -17.08 -2.27 -3.10
C ASN A 232 -15.72 -1.85 -3.68
N PHE A 233 -15.74 -0.72 -4.37
CA PHE A 233 -14.64 -0.25 -5.18
C PHE A 233 -13.68 0.57 -4.33
N TRP A 234 -12.46 0.08 -4.17
CA TRP A 234 -11.40 0.78 -3.46
C TRP A 234 -10.17 0.90 -4.36
N VAL A 235 -9.93 2.12 -4.84
CA VAL A 235 -8.75 2.46 -5.63
C VAL A 235 -7.74 3.23 -4.80
N ARG A 236 -6.46 2.92 -4.99
CA ARG A 236 -5.32 3.66 -4.47
C ARG A 236 -4.66 4.41 -5.63
N LEU A 237 -4.15 5.60 -5.33
CA LEU A 237 -3.46 6.44 -6.30
C LEU A 237 -2.33 7.23 -5.66
N VAL A 238 -1.31 7.58 -6.44
CA VAL A 238 -0.26 8.50 -5.99
C VAL A 238 -0.87 9.89 -5.80
N TRP A 239 -0.54 10.62 -4.74
CA TRP A 239 -1.05 11.98 -4.56
C TRP A 239 -0.67 12.87 -5.75
N PRO A 240 -1.54 13.81 -6.19
CA PRO A 240 -1.20 14.71 -7.30
C PRO A 240 0.12 15.45 -7.11
N GLU A 241 0.40 15.91 -5.90
CA GLU A 241 1.66 16.59 -5.58
C GLU A 241 2.88 15.65 -5.71
N ASP A 242 2.78 14.43 -5.19
CA ASP A 242 3.85 13.43 -5.26
C ASP A 242 4.15 13.03 -6.71
N TRP A 243 3.10 12.86 -7.53
CA TRP A 243 3.26 12.53 -8.93
C TRP A 243 3.88 13.69 -9.72
N GLN A 244 3.48 14.93 -9.47
CA GLN A 244 4.09 16.10 -10.12
C GLN A 244 5.57 16.26 -9.73
N ARG A 245 5.92 16.01 -8.47
CA ARG A 245 7.34 15.96 -8.04
C ARG A 245 8.13 14.92 -8.82
N LEU A 246 7.57 13.73 -9.01
CA LEU A 246 8.20 12.67 -9.80
C LEU A 246 8.39 13.08 -11.27
N LEU A 247 7.38 13.67 -11.91
CA LEU A 247 7.49 14.15 -13.29
C LEU A 247 8.58 15.22 -13.44
N HIS A 248 8.65 16.17 -12.51
CA HIS A 248 9.72 17.18 -12.50
C HIS A 248 11.11 16.56 -12.32
N ALA A 249 11.25 15.58 -11.42
CA ALA A 249 12.52 14.90 -11.18
C ALA A 249 12.99 14.08 -12.40
N ARG A 250 12.07 13.40 -13.09
CA ARG A 250 12.34 12.72 -14.37
C ARG A 250 12.87 13.68 -15.42
N ALA A 251 12.17 14.80 -15.64
CA ALA A 251 12.59 15.81 -16.61
C ALA A 251 13.97 16.43 -16.27
N ALA A 252 14.25 16.65 -14.98
CA ALA A 252 15.53 17.19 -14.53
C ALA A 252 16.70 16.23 -14.79
N LEU A 253 16.50 14.93 -14.61
CA LEU A 253 17.50 13.90 -14.89
C LEU A 253 17.66 13.68 -16.40
N GLU A 254 16.58 13.67 -17.16
CA GLU A 254 16.62 13.57 -18.63
C GLU A 254 17.46 14.71 -19.24
N ALA A 255 17.29 15.94 -18.73
CA ALA A 255 18.09 17.08 -19.17
C ALA A 255 19.58 16.98 -18.78
N ARG A 256 19.91 16.25 -17.71
CA ARG A 256 21.29 16.09 -17.20
C ARG A 256 21.55 14.67 -16.68
N PRO A 257 21.73 13.68 -17.56
CA PRO A 257 21.76 12.26 -17.16
C PRO A 257 22.88 11.87 -16.20
N ALA A 258 23.98 12.62 -16.18
CA ALA A 258 25.12 12.39 -15.29
C ALA A 258 25.07 13.22 -13.98
N ASP A 259 24.02 14.01 -13.75
CA ASP A 259 23.91 14.87 -12.57
C ASP A 259 23.45 14.07 -11.34
N ALA A 260 24.37 13.91 -10.38
CA ALA A 260 24.11 13.21 -9.13
C ALA A 260 22.92 13.79 -8.35
N GLN A 261 22.72 15.10 -8.34
CA GLN A 261 21.60 15.71 -7.62
C GLN A 261 20.26 15.44 -8.31
N ALA A 262 20.25 15.42 -9.64
CA ALA A 262 19.05 15.04 -10.39
C ALA A 262 18.68 13.57 -10.14
N ALA A 263 19.66 12.67 -10.10
CA ALA A 263 19.44 11.25 -9.79
C ALA A 263 18.93 11.03 -8.36
N LEU A 264 19.52 11.73 -7.37
CA LEU A 264 19.05 11.71 -5.98
C LEU A 264 17.60 12.23 -5.85
N ALA A 265 17.27 13.31 -6.56
CA ALA A 265 15.92 13.86 -6.56
C ALA A 265 14.90 12.89 -7.17
N LEU A 266 15.27 12.19 -8.26
CA LEU A 266 14.41 11.17 -8.87
C LEU A 266 14.20 9.98 -7.94
N ALA A 267 15.27 9.46 -7.32
CA ALA A 267 15.15 8.33 -6.39
C ALA A 267 14.24 8.64 -5.21
N GLU A 268 14.38 9.83 -4.61
CA GLU A 268 13.51 10.27 -3.52
C GLU A 268 12.05 10.45 -3.97
N ALA A 269 11.81 11.06 -5.14
CA ALA A 269 10.46 11.21 -5.68
C ALA A 269 9.80 9.86 -6.01
N CYS A 270 10.55 8.91 -6.60
CA CYS A 270 10.10 7.54 -6.83
C CYS A 270 9.75 6.84 -5.52
N ARG A 271 10.56 7.00 -4.47
CA ARG A 271 10.30 6.41 -3.15
C ARG A 271 9.05 7.00 -2.52
N THR A 272 8.92 8.32 -2.53
CA THR A 272 7.73 9.01 -2.02
C THR A 272 6.45 8.58 -2.74
N ALA A 273 6.45 8.56 -4.08
CA ALA A 273 5.29 8.15 -4.86
C ALA A 273 5.00 6.65 -4.77
N GLY A 274 6.05 5.83 -4.72
CA GLY A 274 5.97 4.38 -4.76
C GLY A 274 5.85 3.69 -3.41
N SER A 275 5.88 4.41 -2.29
CA SER A 275 5.79 3.85 -0.94
C SER A 275 4.34 3.65 -0.47
N ASP A 276 4.12 2.62 0.34
CA ASP A 276 2.93 2.47 1.20
C ASP A 276 3.12 3.28 2.51
N VAL A 277 2.06 3.39 3.32
CA VAL A 277 1.99 4.12 4.60
C VAL A 277 3.10 3.76 5.59
N LYS A 278 3.61 2.52 5.54
CA LYS A 278 4.70 2.06 6.41
C LYS A 278 6.07 2.09 5.72
N GLY A 279 6.18 2.78 4.59
CA GLY A 279 7.41 2.98 3.85
C GLY A 279 7.81 1.84 2.91
N PHE A 280 7.10 0.70 2.91
CA PHE A 280 7.36 -0.42 2.00
C PHE A 280 7.03 -0.06 0.54
N VAL A 281 7.60 -0.79 -0.42
CA VAL A 281 7.25 -0.63 -1.85
C VAL A 281 5.79 -1.01 -2.08
N ALA A 282 5.00 -0.07 -2.61
CA ALA A 282 3.70 -0.31 -3.22
C ALA A 282 3.81 -0.47 -4.74
N ILE A 283 4.75 0.23 -5.39
CA ILE A 283 4.91 0.27 -6.85
C ILE A 283 6.34 -0.16 -7.25
N ALA A 284 6.49 -1.42 -7.66
CA ALA A 284 7.79 -2.03 -7.92
C ALA A 284 8.57 -1.40 -9.09
N SER A 285 7.86 -0.90 -10.11
CA SER A 285 8.45 -0.19 -11.26
C SER A 285 9.20 1.07 -10.83
N LEU A 286 8.61 1.89 -9.94
CA LEU A 286 9.25 3.10 -9.41
C LEU A 286 10.50 2.76 -8.57
N ALA A 287 10.49 1.64 -7.86
CA ALA A 287 11.68 1.19 -7.14
C ALA A 287 12.82 0.75 -8.09
N GLY A 288 12.48 0.10 -9.21
CA GLY A 288 13.44 -0.22 -10.27
C GLY A 288 14.00 1.02 -10.96
N GLU A 289 13.15 2.02 -11.19
CA GLU A 289 13.55 3.32 -11.77
C GLU A 289 14.51 4.08 -10.83
N ALA A 290 14.17 4.19 -9.54
CA ALA A 290 15.03 4.81 -8.55
C ALA A 290 16.42 4.16 -8.50
N GLN A 291 16.47 2.83 -8.47
CA GLN A 291 17.74 2.10 -8.46
C GLN A 291 18.55 2.38 -9.73
N SER A 292 17.92 2.29 -10.90
CA SER A 292 18.61 2.48 -12.18
C SER A 292 19.20 3.88 -12.31
N ALA A 293 18.45 4.92 -11.86
CA ALA A 293 18.93 6.30 -11.87
C ALA A 293 20.19 6.49 -11.01
N ILE A 294 20.21 5.91 -9.81
CA ILE A 294 21.35 6.01 -8.90
C ILE A 294 22.55 5.20 -9.41
N GLU A 295 22.33 3.99 -9.92
CA GLU A 295 23.39 3.17 -10.52
C GLU A 295 24.07 3.88 -11.71
N GLN A 296 23.29 4.53 -12.57
CA GLN A 296 23.82 5.34 -13.68
C GLN A 296 24.64 6.53 -13.17
N ALA A 297 24.15 7.26 -12.16
CA ALA A 297 24.90 8.37 -11.58
C ALA A 297 26.21 7.91 -10.89
N LEU A 298 26.21 6.74 -10.23
CA LEU A 298 27.41 6.17 -9.62
C LEU A 298 28.48 5.79 -10.66
N ALA A 299 28.07 5.39 -11.87
CA ALA A 299 29.03 5.14 -12.95
C ALA A 299 29.83 6.41 -13.33
N HIS A 300 29.24 7.59 -13.14
CA HIS A 300 29.90 8.88 -13.38
C HIS A 300 30.61 9.45 -12.15
N ALA A 301 30.09 9.17 -10.95
CA ALA A 301 30.59 9.69 -9.69
C ALA A 301 30.75 8.58 -8.62
N PRO A 302 31.67 7.63 -8.81
CA PRO A 302 31.81 6.46 -7.92
C PRO A 302 32.33 6.81 -6.52
N GLY A 303 32.84 8.04 -6.31
CA GLY A 303 33.27 8.53 -5.00
C GLY A 303 32.19 9.30 -4.22
N SER A 304 30.93 9.27 -4.66
CA SER A 304 29.85 10.02 -4.02
C SER A 304 29.22 9.25 -2.87
N ALA A 305 29.50 9.68 -1.64
CA ALA A 305 28.89 9.10 -0.44
C ALA A 305 27.36 9.14 -0.48
N ASP A 306 26.78 10.23 -1.00
CA ASP A 306 25.34 10.41 -1.09
C ASP A 306 24.68 9.42 -2.05
N LEU A 307 25.31 9.13 -3.20
CA LEU A 307 24.75 8.17 -4.15
C LEU A 307 24.81 6.73 -3.60
N HIS A 308 25.90 6.34 -2.94
CA HIS A 308 25.98 5.06 -2.24
C HIS A 308 24.93 4.97 -1.12
N GLY A 309 24.78 6.04 -0.33
CA GLY A 309 23.80 6.11 0.75
C GLY A 309 22.36 6.01 0.23
N GLU A 310 22.04 6.65 -0.90
CA GLU A 310 20.73 6.56 -1.53
C GLU A 310 20.48 5.19 -2.17
N LEU A 311 21.49 4.58 -2.83
CA LEU A 311 21.34 3.22 -3.35
C LEU A 311 21.04 2.22 -2.24
N ALA A 312 21.70 2.36 -1.09
CA ALA A 312 21.38 1.57 0.10
C ALA A 312 19.91 1.79 0.54
N ARG A 313 19.43 3.04 0.60
CA ARG A 313 18.02 3.34 0.93
C ARG A 313 17.05 2.68 -0.04
N VAL A 314 17.31 2.75 -1.35
CA VAL A 314 16.45 2.13 -2.38
C VAL A 314 16.46 0.61 -2.25
N LEU A 315 17.62 -0.02 -2.05
CA LEU A 315 17.71 -1.47 -1.89
C LEU A 315 17.00 -1.96 -0.62
N VAL A 316 17.13 -1.22 0.48
CA VAL A 316 16.42 -1.50 1.74
C VAL A 316 14.91 -1.33 1.56
N TRP A 317 14.47 -0.28 0.88
CA TRP A 317 13.06 -0.03 0.58
C TRP A 317 12.43 -1.20 -0.20
N ARG A 318 13.20 -1.81 -1.11
CA ARG A 318 12.79 -2.96 -1.93
C ARG A 318 12.71 -4.29 -1.20
N LEU A 319 13.12 -4.39 0.07
CA LEU A 319 13.01 -5.63 0.81
C LEU A 319 11.54 -6.06 0.94
N PRO A 320 11.22 -7.35 0.71
CA PRO A 320 9.87 -7.84 0.86
C PRO A 320 9.42 -7.75 2.33
N TYR A 321 8.10 -7.65 2.53
CA TYR A 321 7.54 -7.75 3.87
C TYR A 321 7.91 -9.12 4.48
N GLY A 322 8.46 -9.12 5.69
CA GLY A 322 8.96 -10.33 6.34
C GLY A 322 10.33 -10.81 5.84
N ALA A 323 11.11 -9.94 5.17
CA ALA A 323 12.52 -10.20 4.89
C ALA A 323 13.28 -10.63 6.17
N THR A 324 14.32 -11.43 5.99
CA THR A 324 15.15 -11.95 7.09
C THR A 324 16.63 -11.65 6.85
N LEU A 325 17.48 -11.97 7.81
CA LEU A 325 18.94 -11.88 7.65
C LEU A 325 19.51 -12.78 6.54
N ALA A 326 18.70 -13.70 5.98
CA ALA A 326 19.05 -14.54 4.85
C ALA A 326 18.66 -13.94 3.48
N ASP A 327 18.12 -12.71 3.43
CA ASP A 327 17.72 -12.07 2.16
C ASP A 327 18.94 -11.89 1.23
N PRO A 328 18.85 -12.32 -0.06
CA PRO A 328 19.97 -12.24 -0.99
C PRO A 328 20.41 -10.81 -1.32
N SER A 329 19.59 -9.80 -1.03
CA SER A 329 19.91 -8.39 -1.24
C SER A 329 20.80 -7.81 -0.14
N LEU A 330 20.85 -8.46 1.03
CA LEU A 330 21.52 -7.94 2.22
C LEU A 330 23.03 -7.70 2.03
N PRO A 331 23.81 -8.59 1.36
CA PRO A 331 25.22 -8.31 1.09
C PRO A 331 25.43 -7.04 0.28
N ARG A 332 24.56 -6.80 -0.72
CA ARG A 332 24.62 -5.59 -1.55
C ARG A 332 24.28 -4.35 -0.74
N ILE A 333 23.20 -4.38 0.05
CA ILE A 333 22.82 -3.28 0.95
C ILE A 333 23.99 -2.89 1.87
N ARG A 334 24.64 -3.88 2.49
CA ARG A 334 25.78 -3.65 3.40
C ARG A 334 26.98 -3.06 2.69
N ALA A 335 27.28 -3.51 1.47
CA ALA A 335 28.37 -2.95 0.68
C ALA A 335 28.15 -1.46 0.36
N GLU A 336 26.94 -1.08 -0.04
CA GLU A 336 26.59 0.32 -0.32
C GLU A 336 26.63 1.20 0.94
N LEU A 337 26.11 0.69 2.07
CA LEU A 337 26.22 1.38 3.36
C LEU A 337 27.68 1.59 3.78
N GLN A 338 28.53 0.57 3.61
CA GLN A 338 29.93 0.64 3.98
C GLN A 338 30.68 1.62 3.08
N ALA A 339 30.42 1.62 1.78
CA ALA A 339 31.00 2.57 0.83
C ALA A 339 30.62 4.02 1.22
N ALA A 340 29.34 4.28 1.47
CA ALA A 340 28.86 5.60 1.87
C ALA A 340 29.51 6.10 3.17
N LEU A 341 29.53 5.26 4.22
CA LEU A 341 30.05 5.63 5.54
C LEU A 341 31.58 5.68 5.60
N ALA A 342 32.27 4.98 4.71
CA ALA A 342 33.72 5.12 4.55
C ALA A 342 34.11 6.47 3.91
N LEU A 343 33.29 6.94 2.96
CA LEU A 343 33.48 8.23 2.31
C LEU A 343 33.05 9.40 3.20
N ASP A 344 31.92 9.25 3.91
CA ASP A 344 31.38 10.21 4.86
C ASP A 344 30.69 9.49 6.04
N PRO A 345 31.35 9.38 7.20
CA PRO A 345 30.79 8.72 8.38
C PRO A 345 29.50 9.35 8.93
N GLN A 346 29.19 10.60 8.54
CA GLN A 346 27.98 11.31 8.94
C GLN A 346 26.92 11.34 7.85
N ASN A 347 27.09 10.55 6.77
CA ASN A 347 26.17 10.55 5.64
C ASN A 347 24.73 10.23 6.10
N ALA A 348 23.86 11.23 6.05
CA ALA A 348 22.52 11.14 6.61
C ALA A 348 21.66 10.06 5.95
N ARG A 349 21.85 9.82 4.65
CA ARG A 349 21.11 8.81 3.86
C ARG A 349 21.51 7.41 4.25
N ALA A 350 22.81 7.13 4.33
CA ALA A 350 23.31 5.83 4.78
C ALA A 350 22.86 5.52 6.21
N LEU A 351 22.93 6.50 7.12
CA LEU A 351 22.45 6.32 8.49
C LEU A 351 20.94 6.09 8.57
N GLN A 352 20.15 6.72 7.69
CA GLN A 352 18.70 6.45 7.61
C GLN A 352 18.41 5.04 7.06
N ALA A 353 19.10 4.63 5.99
CA ALA A 353 18.99 3.27 5.44
C ALA A 353 19.34 2.21 6.50
N GLN A 354 20.41 2.42 7.27
CA GLN A 354 20.79 1.53 8.35
C GLN A 354 19.70 1.41 9.41
N ARG A 355 19.14 2.53 9.89
CA ARG A 355 18.04 2.52 10.88
C ARG A 355 16.80 1.80 10.36
N PHE A 356 16.45 2.01 9.09
CA PHE A 356 15.31 1.32 8.49
C PHE A 356 15.57 -0.18 8.35
N LEU A 357 16.78 -0.58 7.92
CA LEU A 357 17.20 -1.97 7.82
C LEU A 357 17.13 -2.69 9.18
N GLU A 358 17.61 -2.06 10.26
CA GLU A 358 17.47 -2.56 11.64
C GLU A 358 16.01 -2.66 12.06
N GLY A 359 15.17 -1.68 11.68
CA GLY A 359 13.74 -1.72 11.95
C GLY A 359 13.01 -2.88 11.25
N VAL A 360 13.43 -3.22 10.03
CA VAL A 360 12.80 -4.30 9.23
C VAL A 360 13.30 -5.69 9.64
N LEU A 361 14.62 -5.86 9.83
CA LEU A 361 15.24 -7.17 10.06
C LEU A 361 15.58 -7.45 11.53
N GLY A 362 15.45 -6.45 12.40
CA GLY A 362 15.82 -6.52 13.80
C GLY A 362 17.31 -6.24 14.08
N PRO A 363 17.72 -6.34 15.37
CA PRO A 363 19.10 -6.15 15.78
C PRO A 363 20.07 -7.10 15.07
N GLY A 364 21.24 -6.60 14.65
CA GLY A 364 22.27 -7.37 13.93
C GLY A 364 22.18 -7.32 12.40
N ALA A 365 21.15 -6.66 11.86
CA ALA A 365 21.06 -6.41 10.42
C ALA A 365 22.04 -5.33 9.93
N ALA A 366 22.24 -4.31 10.76
CA ALA A 366 23.14 -3.21 10.51
C ALA A 366 24.61 -3.61 10.36
N LEU A 367 25.37 -2.69 9.78
CA LEU A 367 26.82 -2.74 9.87
C LEU A 367 27.20 -2.68 11.34
N GLU A 368 28.01 -3.66 11.79
CA GLU A 368 28.70 -3.54 13.06
C GLU A 368 29.40 -2.18 13.09
N PRO A 369 29.21 -1.37 14.14
CA PRO A 369 29.88 -0.09 14.21
C PRO A 369 31.37 -0.35 14.03
N SER A 370 31.98 0.31 13.03
CA SER A 370 33.43 0.26 12.88
C SER A 370 34.02 0.49 14.26
N PRO A 371 34.95 -0.38 14.71
CA PRO A 371 35.45 -0.28 16.06
C PRO A 371 35.90 1.15 16.28
N THR A 372 35.41 1.79 17.35
CA THR A 372 35.85 3.15 17.73
C THR A 372 37.38 3.20 17.69
N PRO A 373 38.04 4.35 17.44
CA PRO A 373 39.49 4.42 17.43
C PRO A 373 40.15 3.71 18.62
N ASP A 374 39.53 3.80 19.81
CA ASP A 374 39.91 3.05 21.01
C ASP A 374 39.73 1.52 20.90
N ARG A 375 38.61 1.05 20.33
CA ARG A 375 38.37 -0.39 20.10
C ARG A 375 39.25 -0.93 18.98
N ALA A 376 39.50 -0.14 17.94
CA ALA A 376 40.40 -0.47 16.84
C ALA A 376 41.85 -0.55 17.33
N PHE A 377 42.26 0.39 18.18
CA PHE A 377 43.54 0.37 18.86
C PHE A 377 43.67 -0.84 19.80
N LYS A 378 42.62 -1.17 20.57
CA LYS A 378 42.61 -2.38 21.42
C LYS A 378 42.69 -3.67 20.60
N LEU A 379 41.91 -3.80 19.53
CA LEU A 379 41.95 -4.96 18.62
C LEU A 379 43.33 -5.09 17.95
N ALA A 380 43.90 -4.00 17.44
CA ALA A 380 45.24 -3.99 16.87
C ALA A 380 46.32 -4.34 17.90
N THR A 381 46.16 -3.89 19.15
CA THR A 381 47.07 -4.23 20.26
C THR A 381 46.95 -5.71 20.65
N GLU A 382 45.74 -6.27 20.65
CA GLU A 382 45.50 -7.69 20.91
C GLU A 382 46.01 -8.59 19.78
N GLU A 383 45.81 -8.21 18.51
CA GLU A 383 46.37 -8.90 17.36
C GLU A 383 47.91 -8.85 17.36
N ALA A 384 48.51 -7.69 17.67
CA ALA A 384 49.96 -7.56 17.80
C ALA A 384 50.52 -8.43 18.94
N ARG A 385 49.81 -8.49 20.09
CA ARG A 385 50.20 -9.34 21.23
C ARG A 385 50.08 -10.83 20.90
N THR A 386 49.10 -11.21 20.09
CA THR A 386 48.90 -12.61 19.65
C THR A 386 49.93 -13.01 18.58
N ALA A 387 50.31 -12.09 17.69
CA ALA A 387 51.36 -12.30 16.70
C ALA A 387 52.75 -12.49 17.34
N GLN A 388 53.02 -11.82 18.47
CA GLN A 388 54.26 -12.01 19.25
C GLN A 388 54.32 -13.35 20.01
N ALA A 389 53.17 -13.98 20.28
CA ALA A 389 53.11 -15.23 21.04
C ALA A 389 53.19 -16.49 20.16
N ARG A 390 53.27 -16.37 18.83
CA ARG A 390 53.46 -17.52 17.93
C ARG A 390 54.95 -17.75 17.70
N PRO A 391 55.60 -18.75 18.35
CA PRO A 391 56.97 -19.09 18.05
C PRO A 391 57.10 -19.40 16.55
N ALA A 392 58.11 -18.81 15.91
CA ALA A 392 58.43 -19.06 14.52
C ALA A 392 58.58 -20.57 14.30
N ALA A 393 57.72 -21.15 13.47
CA ALA A 393 57.86 -22.54 13.06
C ALA A 393 59.21 -22.67 12.34
N THR A 394 60.07 -23.56 12.84
CA THR A 394 61.32 -23.94 12.22
C THR A 394 61.06 -24.33 10.75
N PRO A 395 61.81 -23.78 9.78
CA PRO A 395 61.60 -24.09 8.38
C PRO A 395 61.80 -25.59 8.14
N SER A 396 60.73 -26.27 7.74
CA SER A 396 60.78 -27.65 7.26
C SER A 396 61.39 -27.64 5.85
N PRO A 397 62.39 -28.50 5.55
CA PRO A 397 63.04 -28.53 4.25
C PRO A 397 62.06 -28.88 3.14
N ALA A 398 62.10 -28.10 2.06
CA ALA A 398 61.27 -28.26 0.88
C ALA A 398 61.52 -29.60 0.18
N PRO A 399 60.50 -30.43 -0.06
CA PRO A 399 60.63 -31.57 -0.96
C PRO A 399 60.79 -31.08 -2.41
N SER A 400 61.79 -31.67 -3.08
CA SER A 400 62.18 -31.42 -4.46
C SER A 400 61.04 -31.68 -5.45
N ALA A 401 60.91 -30.80 -6.44
CA ALA A 401 59.88 -30.86 -7.47
C ALA A 401 59.98 -32.13 -8.32
N SER A 402 58.85 -32.82 -8.49
CA SER A 402 58.68 -33.84 -9.54
C SER A 402 58.17 -33.18 -10.84
N PRO A 403 58.62 -33.65 -12.02
CA PRO A 403 58.29 -33.07 -13.32
C PRO A 403 56.83 -33.29 -13.72
N PRO A 404 56.27 -32.42 -14.59
CA PRO A 404 54.87 -32.51 -15.04
C PRO A 404 54.66 -33.69 -15.99
N PRO A 405 53.60 -34.50 -15.83
CA PRO A 405 53.16 -35.42 -16.86
C PRO A 405 52.38 -34.70 -17.96
N ALA A 406 52.55 -35.25 -19.16
CA ALA A 406 52.15 -34.71 -20.45
C ALA A 406 50.64 -34.56 -20.66
N THR A 407 50.33 -33.59 -21.52
CA THR A 407 49.06 -33.30 -22.16
C THR A 407 48.42 -34.54 -22.80
N ALA A 408 47.15 -34.79 -22.49
CA ALA A 408 46.28 -35.64 -23.29
C ALA A 408 44.99 -34.88 -23.64
N THR A 409 44.82 -34.59 -24.92
CA THR A 409 43.54 -34.33 -25.61
C THR A 409 43.32 -35.57 -26.46
N PRO A 410 42.18 -36.28 -26.41
CA PRO A 410 40.94 -35.89 -27.14
C PRO A 410 39.67 -36.32 -26.35
N VAL A 411 38.42 -36.08 -26.73
CA VAL A 411 37.67 -36.60 -27.89
C VAL A 411 36.31 -35.90 -27.90
N ALA A 412 35.87 -35.47 -29.09
CA ALA A 412 34.51 -35.08 -29.39
C ALA A 412 33.64 -36.34 -29.68
N ALA A 413 32.44 -36.40 -29.10
CA ALA A 413 31.31 -37.23 -29.53
C ALA A 413 30.10 -36.87 -28.65
N ALA A 414 28.84 -36.99 -29.04
CA ALA A 414 28.18 -37.01 -30.33
C ALA A 414 26.71 -36.71 -30.02
N THR A 415 26.05 -36.14 -31.02
CA THR A 415 24.61 -36.06 -31.24
C THR A 415 23.84 -37.35 -30.97
N GLY A 416 22.61 -37.21 -30.47
CA GLY A 416 21.55 -38.22 -30.45
C GLY A 416 20.76 -38.11 -29.14
N GLY A 417 19.45 -38.03 -29.08
CA GLY A 417 18.38 -38.31 -30.02
C GLY A 417 17.12 -38.46 -29.17
N GLY A 418 15.95 -38.18 -29.75
CA GLY A 418 14.69 -37.98 -29.04
C GLY A 418 14.23 -39.12 -28.12
N SER A 419 13.34 -38.78 -27.20
CA SER A 419 12.30 -39.71 -26.74
C SER A 419 11.10 -38.95 -26.19
N THR A 420 10.00 -39.14 -26.89
CA THR A 420 8.63 -38.84 -26.50
C THR A 420 8.21 -39.63 -25.25
N GLY A 421 7.59 -38.96 -24.27
CA GLY A 421 7.01 -39.63 -23.10
C GLY A 421 5.84 -38.83 -22.54
N ARG A 422 4.63 -39.17 -23.01
CA ARG A 422 3.34 -38.59 -22.64
C ARG A 422 2.71 -39.46 -21.54
N TRP A 423 1.90 -38.83 -20.68
CA TRP A 423 0.93 -39.39 -19.71
C TRP A 423 1.44 -39.79 -18.31
N LEU A 424 0.98 -39.08 -17.27
CA LEU A 424 -0.17 -39.49 -16.44
C LEU A 424 -0.52 -38.41 -15.40
N LEU A 425 -1.83 -38.13 -15.28
CA LEU A 425 -2.46 -37.44 -14.15
C LEU A 425 -2.19 -38.20 -12.83
N PRO A 426 -2.38 -37.53 -11.68
CA PRO A 426 -3.51 -37.96 -10.86
C PRO A 426 -4.35 -36.80 -10.33
N ALA A 427 -5.64 -37.09 -10.23
CA ALA A 427 -6.63 -36.30 -9.54
C ALA A 427 -6.62 -36.59 -8.02
N LEU A 428 -6.97 -35.53 -7.26
CA LEU A 428 -7.78 -35.51 -6.04
C LEU A 428 -7.43 -36.40 -4.83
N VAL A 429 -7.19 -35.74 -3.69
CA VAL A 429 -7.88 -35.82 -2.36
C VAL A 429 -7.18 -34.71 -1.53
N GLY A 430 -7.80 -33.72 -0.87
CA GLY A 430 -9.03 -33.71 -0.08
C GLY A 430 -8.67 -33.67 1.41
N THR A 431 -9.17 -32.66 2.15
CA THR A 431 -9.05 -32.40 3.62
C THR A 431 -7.74 -31.74 4.08
N GLY A 432 -7.70 -30.72 4.94
CA GLY A 432 -8.70 -29.96 5.70
C GLY A 432 -8.05 -29.33 6.95
N VAL A 433 -8.71 -28.29 7.50
CA VAL A 433 -8.69 -27.84 8.92
C VAL A 433 -7.81 -26.63 9.33
N LEU A 434 -8.46 -25.46 9.38
CA LEU A 434 -8.68 -24.53 10.51
C LEU A 434 -7.83 -24.67 11.80
N ALA A 435 -7.22 -23.56 12.25
CA ALA A 435 -7.09 -23.14 13.67
C ALA A 435 -6.40 -21.76 13.74
N CYS A 436 -6.70 -20.81 14.63
CA CYS A 436 -7.73 -20.65 15.64
C CYS A 436 -7.78 -19.17 16.06
N ILE A 437 -8.99 -18.72 16.36
CA ILE A 437 -9.33 -17.52 17.13
C ILE A 437 -8.90 -17.72 18.60
N GLY A 438 -8.30 -16.71 19.22
CA GLY A 438 -8.00 -16.66 20.66
C GLY A 438 -8.83 -15.58 21.35
N TYR A 439 -9.87 -16.00 22.06
CA TYR A 439 -10.82 -15.21 22.86
C TYR A 439 -10.31 -15.08 24.30
N VAL A 440 -10.39 -13.90 24.93
CA VAL A 440 -10.39 -13.76 26.40
C VAL A 440 -11.50 -12.80 26.81
N ALA A 441 -12.56 -13.37 27.40
CA ALA A 441 -13.57 -12.65 28.16
C ALA A 441 -13.56 -13.19 29.60
N LEU A 442 -13.60 -12.28 30.58
CA LEU A 442 -14.02 -12.49 31.97
C LEU A 442 -14.07 -11.08 32.61
N ARG A 443 -15.03 -10.64 33.41
CA ARG A 443 -16.27 -11.20 33.96
C ARG A 443 -16.99 -10.01 34.63
N ARG A 444 -18.32 -9.89 34.50
CA ARG A 444 -19.16 -9.15 35.46
C ARG A 444 -19.80 -10.14 36.43
N ARG A 445 -19.72 -9.83 37.73
CA ARG A 445 -20.69 -10.21 38.78
C ARG A 445 -20.76 -9.02 39.74
N GLY A 446 -21.98 -8.60 40.06
CA GLY A 446 -22.35 -7.38 40.77
C GLY A 446 -23.64 -6.89 40.16
#